data_AF-A0AAV8WQ37-F1
#
_entry.id   AF-A0AAV8WQ37-F1
#
_cell.length_a   1.000
_cell.length_b   1.000
_cell.length_c   1.000
_cell.angle_alpha   90.00
_cell.angle_beta   90.00
_cell.angle_gamma   90.00
#
_symmetry.space_group_name_H-M   'P 1'
#
loop_
_entity.id
_entity.type
_entity.pdbx_description
1 polymer ?
#
loop_
_entity_poly.entity_id
_entity_poly.type
_entity_poly.pdbx_seq_one_letter_code
_entity_poly.pdbx_strand_id
1 'polypeptide(L)'
;MKSQQPYRIFNTWLGDPGKIFLLEAFINVLKEQKLLDQVNKSGEKLKSGLFALEKEYSNLLNSTRGRGTFLAVNAATSALRDDLLGRLKQKGISTYRIV
;
A
#
# COMPACT_ATOMS: atom_id res chain seq x y z
N MET A 1 14.38 26.58 -0.82
CA MET A 1 14.27 27.13 0.56
C MET A 1 15.51 26.75 1.35
N LYS A 2 16.48 27.65 1.50
CA LYS A 2 17.63 27.45 2.40
C LYS A 2 17.28 28.13 3.72
N SER A 3 17.28 27.40 4.83
CA SER A 3 17.03 27.97 6.16
C SER A 3 18.08 29.04 6.46
N GLN A 4 17.65 30.23 6.89
CA GLN A 4 18.54 31.34 7.28
C GLN A 4 19.26 31.07 8.61
N GLN A 5 18.73 30.16 9.43
CA GLN A 5 19.34 29.76 10.71
C GLN A 5 20.07 28.42 10.55
N PRO A 6 21.36 28.34 10.94
CA PRO A 6 22.11 27.09 10.93
C PRO A 6 21.50 26.08 11.92
N TYR A 7 21.65 24.79 11.64
CA TYR A 7 21.19 23.67 12.49
C TYR A 7 19.67 23.55 12.71
N ARG A 8 18.82 24.24 11.95
CA ARG A 8 17.36 24.12 12.07
C ARG A 8 16.81 22.73 11.75
N ILE A 9 17.53 21.97 10.93
CA ILE A 9 17.23 20.57 10.62
C ILE A 9 18.45 19.76 11.03
N PHE A 10 18.49 19.33 12.28
CA PHE A 10 19.58 18.55 12.87
C PHE A 10 18.99 17.49 13.80
N ASN A 11 19.54 16.28 13.78
CA ASN A 11 19.24 15.24 14.76
C ASN A 11 20.54 14.47 15.08
N THR A 12 20.55 13.72 16.18
CA THR A 12 21.75 13.00 16.68
C THR A 12 22.39 12.07 15.66
N TRP A 13 21.59 11.46 14.78
CA TRP A 13 22.06 10.39 13.90
C TRP A 13 22.45 10.89 12.51
N LEU A 14 21.96 12.07 12.09
CA LEU A 14 22.20 12.66 10.76
C LEU A 14 22.07 11.67 9.58
N GLY A 15 21.22 10.66 9.74
CA GLY A 15 21.21 9.50 8.85
C GLY A 15 22.08 8.37 9.43
N ASP A 16 21.41 7.41 10.04
CA ASP A 16 22.02 6.18 10.54
C ASP A 16 22.74 5.43 9.39
N PRO A 17 24.07 5.24 9.47
CA PRO A 17 24.84 4.60 8.41
C PRO A 17 24.30 3.23 8.00
N GLY A 18 23.83 2.42 8.96
CA GLY A 18 23.31 1.09 8.68
C GLY A 18 22.02 1.13 7.84
N LYS A 19 21.16 2.12 8.07
CA LYS A 19 19.93 2.32 7.28
C LYS A 19 20.24 2.84 5.88
N ILE A 20 21.30 3.62 5.73
CA ILE A 20 21.75 4.12 4.42
C ILE A 20 22.23 2.95 3.55
N PHE A 21 23.06 2.05 4.09
CA PHE A 21 23.48 0.85 3.36
C PHE A 21 22.30 -0.05 2.97
N LEU A 22 21.33 -0.24 3.86
CA LEU A 22 20.12 -1.01 3.55
C LEU A 22 19.30 -0.35 2.45
N LEU A 23 19.14 0.98 2.48
CA LEU A 23 18.42 1.74 1.47
C LEU A 23 19.11 1.65 0.11
N GLU A 24 20.45 1.73 0.08
CA GLU A 24 21.22 1.58 -1.16
C GLU A 24 20.99 0.20 -1.79
N ALA A 25 21.13 -0.87 -1.00
CA ALA A 25 20.87 -2.23 -1.46
C ALA A 25 19.43 -2.40 -1.97
N PHE A 26 18.45 -1.83 -1.25
CA PHE A 26 17.05 -1.84 -1.67
C PHE A 26 16.84 -1.11 -3.01
N ILE A 27 17.43 0.06 -3.20
CA ILE A 27 17.32 0.84 -4.45
C ILE A 27 17.95 0.09 -5.62
N ASN A 28 19.09 -0.59 -5.41
CA ASN A 28 19.74 -1.39 -6.45
C ASN A 28 18.83 -2.53 -6.91
N VAL A 29 18.29 -3.32 -5.98
CA VAL A 29 17.34 -4.40 -6.28
C VAL A 29 16.08 -3.87 -6.97
N LEU A 30 15.53 -2.75 -6.49
CA LEU A 30 14.33 -2.13 -7.07
C LEU A 30 14.52 -1.81 -8.56
N LYS A 31 15.69 -1.27 -8.93
CA LYS A 31 16.02 -0.90 -10.31
C LYS A 31 16.36 -2.12 -11.16
N GLU A 32 17.24 -2.99 -10.70
CA GLU A 32 17.70 -4.17 -11.43
C GLU A 32 16.56 -5.13 -11.76
N GLN A 33 15.68 -5.38 -10.79
CA GLN A 33 14.53 -6.27 -10.97
C GLN A 33 13.28 -5.56 -11.52
N LYS A 34 13.37 -4.26 -11.83
CA LYS A 34 12.26 -3.44 -12.34
C LYS A 34 10.98 -3.61 -11.49
N LEU A 35 11.11 -3.54 -10.18
CA LEU A 35 10.02 -3.88 -9.26
C LEU A 35 8.80 -2.96 -9.43
N LEU A 36 8.98 -1.71 -9.88
CA LEU A 36 7.86 -0.82 -10.17
C LEU A 36 7.00 -1.30 -11.35
N ASP A 37 7.61 -1.87 -12.39
CA ASP A 37 6.87 -2.47 -13.51
C ASP A 37 6.07 -3.68 -13.02
N GLN A 38 6.65 -4.47 -12.13
CA GLN A 38 5.97 -5.60 -11.53
C GLN A 38 4.78 -5.16 -10.67
N VAL A 39 4.95 -4.13 -9.84
CA VAL A 39 3.87 -3.54 -9.04
C VAL A 39 2.73 -3.03 -9.92
N ASN A 40 3.04 -2.42 -11.07
CA ASN A 40 2.02 -1.97 -12.01
C ASN A 40 1.25 -3.15 -12.62
N LYS A 41 1.97 -4.19 -13.10
CA LYS A 41 1.35 -5.38 -13.70
C LYS A 41 0.48 -6.16 -12.71
N SER A 42 0.99 -6.43 -11.50
CA SER A 42 0.22 -7.14 -10.47
C SER A 42 -0.92 -6.28 -9.93
N GLY A 43 -0.69 -4.98 -9.79
CA GLY A 43 -1.69 -4.01 -9.35
C GLY A 43 -2.86 -3.91 -10.31
N GLU A 44 -2.62 -3.91 -11.62
CA GLU A 44 -3.67 -3.92 -12.64
C GLU A 44 -4.54 -5.17 -12.53
N LYS A 45 -3.93 -6.36 -12.42
CA LYS A 45 -4.69 -7.61 -12.23
C LYS A 45 -5.55 -7.58 -10.98
N LEU A 46 -4.97 -7.14 -9.86
CA LEU A 46 -5.69 -7.05 -8.59
C LEU A 46 -6.84 -6.04 -8.68
N LYS A 47 -6.60 -4.87 -9.28
CA LYS A 47 -7.61 -3.82 -9.44
C LYS A 47 -8.77 -4.27 -10.34
N SER A 48 -8.48 -4.95 -11.44
CA SER A 48 -9.51 -5.51 -12.32
C SER A 48 -10.34 -6.57 -11.61
N GLY A 49 -9.72 -7.42 -10.79
CA GLY A 49 -10.45 -8.38 -9.94
C GLY A 49 -11.37 -7.69 -8.92
N LEU A 50 -10.88 -6.64 -8.25
CA LEU A 50 -11.70 -5.86 -7.32
C LEU A 50 -12.87 -5.16 -8.02
N PHE A 51 -12.68 -4.62 -9.22
CA PHE A 51 -13.77 -4.06 -10.01
C PHE A 51 -14.81 -5.10 -10.44
N ALA A 52 -14.37 -6.31 -10.78
CA ALA A 52 -15.30 -7.40 -11.09
C ALA A 52 -16.16 -7.76 -9.86
N LEU A 53 -15.54 -7.87 -8.68
CA LEU A 53 -16.25 -8.11 -7.41
C LEU A 53 -17.20 -6.96 -7.05
N GLU A 54 -16.78 -5.71 -7.24
CA GLU A 54 -17.64 -4.54 -7.03
C GLU A 54 -18.85 -4.55 -7.97
N LYS A 55 -18.68 -4.96 -9.23
CA LYS A 55 -19.78 -5.06 -10.19
C LYS A 55 -20.75 -6.18 -9.84
N GLU A 56 -20.25 -7.33 -9.41
CA GLU A 56 -21.05 -8.50 -9.05
C GLU A 56 -21.77 -8.31 -7.70
N TYR A 57 -21.12 -7.69 -6.72
CA TYR A 57 -21.61 -7.49 -5.35
C TYR A 57 -21.70 -6.00 -4.98
N SER A 58 -22.32 -5.20 -5.84
CA SER A 58 -22.42 -3.73 -5.69
C SER A 58 -23.17 -3.27 -4.45
N ASN A 59 -24.01 -4.15 -3.89
CA ASN A 59 -24.69 -3.97 -2.61
C ASN A 59 -23.79 -4.18 -1.39
N LEU A 60 -22.66 -4.89 -1.54
CA LEU A 60 -21.72 -5.20 -0.46
C LEU A 60 -20.46 -4.35 -0.54
N LEU A 61 -19.93 -4.15 -1.74
CA LEU A 61 -18.66 -3.48 -2.02
C LEU A 61 -18.86 -2.32 -3.00
N ASN A 62 -18.13 -1.22 -2.79
CA ASN A 62 -18.10 -0.09 -3.71
C ASN A 62 -16.79 0.71 -3.62
N SER A 63 -16.60 1.65 -4.54
CA SER A 63 -15.53 2.65 -4.53
C SER A 63 -14.11 2.06 -4.55
N THR A 64 -13.87 1.09 -5.45
CA THR A 64 -12.51 0.55 -5.67
C THR A 64 -11.56 1.65 -6.15
N ARG A 65 -10.48 1.88 -5.39
CA ARG A 65 -9.51 2.96 -5.66
C ARG A 65 -8.08 2.56 -5.30
N GLY A 66 -7.13 3.36 -5.78
CA GLY A 66 -5.70 3.20 -5.49
C GLY A 66 -4.83 3.06 -6.74
N ARG A 67 -3.53 2.84 -6.52
CA ARG A 67 -2.48 2.78 -7.55
C ARG A 67 -1.51 1.63 -7.27
N GLY A 68 -1.09 0.95 -8.34
CA GLY A 68 -0.27 -0.25 -8.21
C GLY A 68 -0.95 -1.29 -7.33
N THR A 69 -0.20 -1.85 -6.38
CA THR A 69 -0.71 -2.82 -5.40
C THR A 69 -1.34 -2.17 -4.17
N PHE A 70 -1.25 -0.84 -4.03
CA PHE A 70 -1.86 -0.11 -2.92
C PHE A 70 -3.30 0.25 -3.28
N LEU A 71 -4.21 -0.69 -3.04
CA LEU A 71 -5.62 -0.61 -3.41
C LEU A 71 -6.54 -0.72 -2.18
N ALA A 72 -7.72 -0.12 -2.30
CA ALA A 72 -8.75 -0.13 -1.27
C ALA A 72 -10.14 -0.24 -1.91
N VAL A 73 -11.06 -0.86 -1.17
CA VAL A 73 -12.49 -0.96 -1.50
C VAL A 73 -13.30 -0.65 -0.23
N ASN A 74 -14.46 -0.02 -0.39
CA ASN A 74 -15.37 0.23 0.71
C ASN A 74 -16.37 -0.92 0.82
N ALA A 75 -16.74 -1.29 2.04
CA ALA A 75 -17.93 -2.08 2.28
C ALA A 75 -19.14 -1.15 2.52
N ALA A 76 -20.34 -1.64 2.25
CA ALA A 76 -21.58 -0.86 2.44
C ALA A 76 -21.79 -0.40 3.89
N THR A 77 -21.32 -1.17 4.89
CA THR A 77 -21.40 -0.81 6.31
C THR A 77 -20.12 -1.16 7.06
N SER A 78 -19.91 -0.51 8.21
CA SER A 78 -18.80 -0.83 9.12
C SER A 78 -18.87 -2.27 9.65
N ALA A 79 -20.07 -2.74 9.99
CA ALA A 79 -20.29 -4.11 10.45
C ALA A 79 -19.94 -5.15 9.37
N LEU A 80 -20.35 -4.90 8.13
CA LEU A 80 -20.00 -5.77 6.99
C LEU A 80 -18.48 -5.78 6.75
N ARG A 81 -17.82 -4.62 6.80
CA ARG A 81 -16.36 -4.54 6.70
C ARG A 81 -15.70 -5.42 7.78
N ASP A 82 -16.14 -5.30 9.02
CA ASP A 82 -15.50 -6.00 10.14
C ASP A 82 -15.73 -7.53 10.06
N ASP A 83 -16.91 -7.97 9.62
CA ASP A 83 -17.19 -9.38 9.29
C ASP A 83 -16.31 -9.89 8.13
N LEU A 84 -16.18 -9.12 7.05
CA LEU A 84 -15.30 -9.45 5.92
C LEU A 84 -13.84 -9.59 6.37
N LEU A 85 -13.33 -8.67 7.20
CA LEU A 85 -11.98 -8.76 7.76
C LEU A 85 -11.80 -10.04 8.59
N GLY A 86 -12.78 -10.40 9.41
CA GLY A 86 -12.77 -11.64 10.18
C GLY A 86 -12.71 -12.88 9.29
N ARG A 87 -13.55 -12.95 8.26
CA ARG A 87 -13.60 -14.08 7.32
C ARG A 87 -12.35 -14.19 6.47
N LEU A 88 -11.82 -13.07 5.97
CA LEU A 88 -10.58 -13.03 5.20
C LEU A 88 -9.40 -13.53 6.05
N LYS A 89 -9.32 -13.11 7.31
CA LYS A 89 -8.29 -13.58 8.25
C LYS A 89 -8.37 -15.09 8.48
N GLN A 90 -9.56 -15.66 8.61
CA GLN A 90 -9.74 -17.13 8.73
C GLN A 90 -9.28 -17.88 7.47
N LYS A 91 -9.26 -17.22 6.31
CA LYS A 91 -8.74 -17.74 5.04
C LYS A 91 -7.25 -17.43 4.82
N GLY A 92 -6.56 -16.87 5.82
CA GLY A 92 -5.14 -16.52 5.73
C GLY A 92 -4.86 -15.21 4.97
N ILE A 93 -5.90 -14.42 4.67
CA ILE A 93 -5.78 -13.15 3.95
C ILE A 93 -5.78 -12.02 4.98
N SER A 94 -4.65 -11.32 5.10
CA SER A 94 -4.52 -10.17 6.01
C SER A 94 -4.69 -8.86 5.23
N THR A 95 -5.70 -8.08 5.60
CA THR A 95 -5.97 -6.75 5.06
C THR A 95 -6.10 -5.74 6.21
N TYR A 96 -5.99 -4.46 5.89
CA TYR A 96 -6.02 -3.38 6.88
C TYR A 96 -7.24 -2.50 6.69
N ARG A 97 -7.78 -2.01 7.81
CA ARG A 97 -8.80 -0.97 7.81
C ARG A 97 -8.12 0.38 7.55
N ILE A 98 -8.60 1.09 6.53
CA ILE A 98 -8.21 2.47 6.24
C ILE A 98 -9.34 3.38 6.76
N VAL A 99 -8.96 4.44 7.46
CA VAL A 99 -9.89 5.41 8.07
C VAL A 99 -10.50 6.32 7.01
#